data_AF-A0A2E0F1Z3-F1
#
_entry.id   AF-A0A2E0F1Z3-F1
#
_cell.length_a   1.000
_cell.length_b   1.000
_cell.length_c   1.000
_cell.angle_alpha   90.00
_cell.angle_beta   90.00
_cell.angle_gamma   90.00
#
_symmetry.space_group_name_H-M   'P 1'
#
loop_
_entity.id
_entity.type
_entity.pdbx_description
1 polymer ?
#
loop_
_entity_poly.entity_id
_entity_poly.type
_entity_poly.pdbx_seq_one_letter_code
_entity_poly.pdbx_strand_id
1 'polypeptide(L)'
;MSTKKNPNKDSTSPKSSKKGGKGSRQGKTRRGGNKRSGKPQGPDPFVEAAIDRANSRFEQKPPAMGLPAELSPEPQKIKLKWKLTPVPKQVEREVHDIVCRPGEFGFLDDDRVDEIADLLGKRPISLEQALSLRAALNQEKAVFSHGRLQRRAQEMLRKYEGGESVLSLSKRYDFPPVNLFRAILSARNWSKNRIKETLREPERKLNERDLKEFRKAEAEDRVTHVNQSETHHAADLFEKVLCDHFDANGVRFRTQTDLLKEQVEAEGRPVRTPDLLMLDHVEINGVPVAWIDAKHFYGANLSFQRKKTQKQVNRYVEEWGHGAIIYRHGFCDGLKLKGAILLDASPIDLTELIEHNQRLNDERISED
;
A
#
# COMPACT_ATOMS: atom_id res chain seq x y z
N MET A 1 -15.01 -68.90 6.81
CA MET A 1 -16.31 -69.42 6.32
C MET A 1 -17.00 -68.26 5.62
N SER A 2 -16.87 -68.17 4.29
CA SER A 2 -17.81 -68.73 3.29
C SER A 2 -19.07 -67.87 3.18
N THR A 3 -19.54 -67.35 2.06
CA THR A 3 -19.06 -67.15 0.68
C THR A 3 -20.28 -66.59 -0.08
N LYS A 4 -20.05 -65.65 -1.02
CA LYS A 4 -20.79 -65.53 -2.31
C LYS A 4 -22.26 -65.02 -2.21
N LYS A 5 -22.85 -64.31 -3.19
CA LYS A 5 -22.56 -64.19 -4.62
C LYS A 5 -23.36 -63.01 -5.22
N ASN A 6 -22.72 -62.28 -6.13
CA ASN A 6 -23.38 -61.60 -7.26
C ASN A 6 -24.13 -62.61 -8.15
N PRO A 7 -25.04 -62.12 -9.01
CA PRO A 7 -25.09 -62.57 -10.39
C PRO A 7 -24.86 -61.41 -11.36
N ASN A 8 -23.87 -61.62 -12.21
CA ASN A 8 -23.54 -60.91 -13.44
C ASN A 8 -24.49 -61.47 -14.54
N LYS A 9 -24.96 -60.73 -15.55
CA LYS A 9 -24.26 -60.54 -16.83
C LYS A 9 -25.08 -59.77 -17.87
N ASP A 10 -24.36 -58.94 -18.63
CA ASP A 10 -24.32 -58.78 -20.09
C ASP A 10 -25.63 -58.66 -20.91
N SER A 11 -25.75 -57.57 -21.68
CA SER A 11 -25.26 -57.59 -23.08
C SER A 11 -25.57 -56.33 -23.91
N THR A 12 -24.59 -55.99 -24.76
CA THR A 12 -24.67 -55.36 -26.09
C THR A 12 -25.10 -53.89 -26.28
N SER A 13 -24.11 -53.08 -26.68
CA SER A 13 -24.28 -51.83 -27.45
C SER A 13 -24.78 -52.11 -28.87
N PRO A 14 -25.41 -51.11 -29.53
CA PRO A 14 -24.68 -50.46 -30.62
C PRO A 14 -24.92 -48.94 -30.76
N LYS A 15 -23.96 -48.30 -31.45
CA LYS A 15 -23.93 -46.89 -31.86
C LYS A 15 -25.19 -46.46 -32.63
N SER A 16 -25.64 -45.21 -32.42
CA SER A 16 -26.24 -44.43 -33.50
C SER A 16 -25.82 -42.96 -33.46
N SER A 17 -25.37 -42.49 -34.62
CA SER A 17 -24.97 -41.13 -34.96
C SER A 17 -26.16 -40.33 -35.49
N LYS A 18 -26.31 -39.07 -35.10
CA LYS A 18 -26.88 -37.95 -35.90
C LYS A 18 -26.72 -36.64 -35.10
N LYS A 19 -25.81 -35.75 -35.55
CA LYS A 19 -26.04 -34.54 -36.36
C LYS A 19 -26.71 -33.38 -35.61
N GLY A 20 -25.89 -32.35 -35.37
CA GLY A 20 -26.15 -30.98 -35.82
C GLY A 20 -27.21 -30.16 -35.10
N GLY A 21 -26.78 -29.32 -34.15
CA GLY A 21 -27.56 -28.19 -33.66
C GLY A 21 -26.65 -26.98 -33.42
N LYS A 22 -26.46 -26.15 -34.45
CA LYS A 22 -25.83 -24.82 -34.33
C LYS A 22 -26.76 -23.92 -33.51
N GLY A 23 -26.50 -23.79 -32.21
CA GLY A 23 -27.14 -22.77 -31.37
C GLY A 23 -26.55 -21.40 -31.69
N SER A 24 -27.31 -20.56 -32.39
CA SER A 24 -26.97 -19.17 -32.66
C SER A 24 -26.84 -18.38 -31.35
N ARG A 25 -25.65 -17.89 -31.03
CA ARG A 25 -25.45 -16.87 -29.99
C ARG A 25 -26.08 -15.57 -30.48
N GLN A 26 -27.32 -15.30 -30.09
CA GLN A 26 -27.94 -13.99 -30.25
C GLN A 26 -27.08 -12.94 -29.54
N GLY A 27 -26.57 -11.99 -30.32
CA GLY A 27 -25.82 -10.85 -29.83
C GLY A 27 -26.70 -10.00 -28.91
N LYS A 28 -26.27 -9.84 -27.66
CA LYS A 28 -26.81 -8.80 -26.77
C LYS A 28 -26.54 -7.45 -27.40
N THR A 29 -27.59 -6.85 -27.94
CA THR A 29 -27.61 -5.46 -28.38
C THR A 29 -27.21 -4.55 -27.22
N ARG A 30 -26.20 -3.72 -27.47
CA ARG A 30 -25.75 -2.65 -26.58
C ARG A 30 -26.93 -1.69 -26.36
N ARG A 31 -27.55 -1.72 -25.18
CA ARG A 31 -28.48 -0.67 -24.76
C ARG A 31 -27.71 0.63 -24.65
N GLY A 32 -28.10 1.59 -25.49
CA GLY A 32 -27.57 2.95 -25.52
C GLY A 32 -27.61 3.59 -24.14
N GLY A 33 -26.48 4.16 -23.74
CA GLY A 33 -26.33 4.89 -22.50
C GLY A 33 -27.20 6.14 -22.52
N ASN A 34 -28.24 6.13 -21.71
CA ASN A 34 -29.01 7.33 -21.42
C ASN A 34 -28.12 8.24 -20.56
N LYS A 35 -27.60 9.33 -21.15
CA LYS A 35 -26.92 10.41 -20.43
C LYS A 35 -27.95 11.07 -19.50
N ARG A 36 -28.04 10.58 -18.25
CA ARG A 36 -28.69 11.31 -17.17
C ARG A 36 -27.78 12.50 -16.83
N SER A 37 -28.21 13.68 -17.23
CA SER A 37 -27.78 14.97 -16.69
C SER A 37 -27.73 14.89 -15.17
N GLY A 38 -26.52 14.96 -14.60
CA GLY A 38 -26.28 14.79 -13.17
C GLY A 38 -26.89 15.93 -12.37
N LYS A 39 -27.94 15.64 -11.61
CA LYS A 39 -28.31 16.46 -10.45
C LYS A 39 -27.12 16.49 -9.48
N PRO A 40 -26.90 17.57 -8.71
CA PRO A 40 -25.91 17.59 -7.64
C PRO A 40 -26.15 16.37 -6.74
N GLN A 41 -25.18 15.46 -6.69
CA GLN A 41 -25.20 14.38 -5.71
C GLN A 41 -25.05 15.05 -4.34
N GLY A 42 -26.00 14.82 -3.43
CA GLY A 42 -25.84 15.22 -2.03
C GLY A 42 -24.60 14.58 -1.40
N PRO A 43 -24.30 14.90 -0.13
CA PRO A 43 -23.15 14.33 0.55
C PRO A 43 -23.21 12.79 0.55
N ASP A 44 -22.05 12.14 0.53
CA ASP A 44 -21.97 10.67 0.49
C ASP A 44 -22.54 10.10 1.80
N PRO A 45 -23.61 9.28 1.79
CA PRO A 45 -24.25 8.79 3.02
C PRO A 45 -23.30 8.03 3.95
N PHE A 46 -22.26 7.38 3.39
CA PHE A 46 -21.24 6.73 4.20
C PHE A 46 -20.42 7.74 5.00
N VAL A 47 -20.11 8.90 4.41
CA VAL A 47 -19.33 9.96 5.05
C VAL A 47 -20.15 10.64 6.14
N GLU A 48 -21.44 10.90 5.88
CA GLU A 48 -22.36 11.43 6.90
C GLU A 48 -22.45 10.49 8.11
N ALA A 49 -22.68 9.20 7.88
CA ALA A 49 -22.72 8.20 8.95
C ALA A 49 -21.39 8.09 9.72
N ALA A 50 -20.24 8.26 9.04
CA ALA A 50 -18.94 8.30 9.69
C ALA A 50 -18.78 9.53 10.58
N ILE A 51 -19.25 10.70 10.14
CA ILE A 51 -19.22 11.95 10.91
C ILE A 51 -20.12 11.84 12.15
N ASP A 52 -21.35 11.35 11.99
CA ASP A 52 -22.29 11.15 13.09
C ASP A 52 -21.72 10.19 14.13
N ARG A 53 -21.06 9.11 13.68
CA ARG A 53 -20.38 8.17 14.56
C ARG A 53 -19.21 8.81 15.31
N ALA A 54 -18.39 9.62 14.65
CA ALA A 54 -17.28 10.32 15.31
C ALA A 54 -17.78 11.27 16.41
N ASN A 55 -18.92 11.93 16.18
CA ASN A 55 -19.54 12.83 17.14
C ASN A 55 -20.19 12.08 18.31
N SER A 56 -20.84 10.94 18.07
CA SER A 56 -21.56 10.17 19.10
C SER A 56 -20.71 9.10 19.80
N ARG A 57 -19.42 8.97 19.47
CA ARG A 57 -18.56 7.86 19.96
C ARG A 57 -18.44 7.75 21.48
N PHE A 58 -18.52 8.86 22.21
CA PHE A 58 -18.45 8.88 23.67
C PHE A 58 -19.77 8.49 24.35
N GLU A 59 -20.88 8.47 23.60
CA GLU A 59 -22.21 8.10 24.09
C GLU A 59 -22.50 6.60 23.91
N GLN A 60 -21.64 5.89 23.18
CA GLN A 60 -21.82 4.46 22.86
C GLN A 60 -21.71 3.58 24.11
N LYS A 61 -22.59 2.58 24.20
CA LYS A 61 -22.60 1.55 25.26
C LYS A 61 -22.59 0.16 24.62
N PRO A 62 -21.53 -0.65 24.80
CA PRO A 62 -20.30 -0.35 25.53
C PRO A 62 -19.45 0.76 24.86
N PRO A 63 -18.50 1.37 25.58
CA PRO A 63 -17.57 2.34 25.00
C PRO A 63 -16.82 1.77 23.80
N ALA A 64 -16.51 2.63 22.82
CA ALA A 64 -15.70 2.22 21.67
C ALA A 64 -14.31 1.75 22.12
N MET A 65 -13.75 0.80 21.39
CA MET A 65 -12.46 0.16 21.69
C MET A 65 -11.36 1.20 21.96
N GLY A 66 -10.60 1.00 23.04
CA GLY A 66 -9.50 1.89 23.44
C GLY A 66 -9.92 3.18 24.13
N LEU A 67 -11.21 3.52 24.17
CA LEU A 67 -11.71 4.59 25.04
C LEU A 67 -11.88 4.08 26.47
N PRO A 68 -11.47 4.85 27.50
CA PRO A 68 -11.71 4.50 28.89
C PRO A 68 -13.22 4.42 29.19
N ALA A 69 -13.60 3.58 30.15
CA ALA A 69 -14.98 3.51 30.62
C ALA A 69 -15.45 4.81 31.29
N GLU A 70 -14.52 5.55 31.92
CA GLU A 70 -14.74 6.84 32.53
C GLU A 70 -13.65 7.82 32.07
N LEU A 71 -14.06 8.87 31.36
CA LEU A 71 -13.19 9.94 30.89
C LEU A 71 -13.26 11.10 31.88
N SER A 72 -12.23 11.24 32.73
CA SER A 72 -12.08 12.36 33.65
C SER A 72 -10.81 13.14 33.32
N PRO A 73 -10.91 14.45 32.98
CA PRO A 73 -12.14 15.23 32.78
C PRO A 73 -12.90 14.84 31.50
N GLU A 74 -14.17 15.25 31.40
CA GLU A 74 -15.03 14.99 30.24
C GLU A 74 -14.40 15.44 28.91
N PRO A 75 -14.76 14.81 27.76
CA PRO A 75 -14.26 15.20 26.44
C PRO A 75 -14.49 16.67 26.12
N GLN A 76 -13.42 17.37 25.76
CA GLN A 76 -13.48 18.79 25.39
C GLN A 76 -13.67 18.96 23.88
N LYS A 77 -14.17 20.13 23.46
CA LYS A 77 -14.29 20.48 22.04
C LYS A 77 -13.07 21.29 21.63
N ILE A 78 -12.24 20.74 20.74
CA ILE A 78 -11.02 21.37 20.26
C ILE A 78 -11.13 21.56 18.76
N LYS A 79 -10.88 22.78 18.27
CA LYS A 79 -10.94 23.11 16.84
C LYS A 79 -9.58 23.55 16.36
N LEU A 80 -9.06 22.85 15.36
CA LEU A 80 -7.77 23.11 14.74
C LEU A 80 -7.95 23.57 13.30
N LYS A 81 -7.15 24.58 12.91
CA LYS A 81 -6.99 24.97 11.52
C LYS A 81 -5.72 24.34 10.98
N TRP A 82 -5.84 23.59 9.91
CA TRP A 82 -4.71 22.87 9.30
C TRP A 82 -4.50 23.36 7.88
N LYS A 83 -3.37 24.02 7.65
CA LYS A 83 -2.99 24.48 6.30
C LYS A 83 -2.67 23.28 5.42
N LEU A 84 -3.19 23.27 4.19
CA LEU A 84 -2.96 22.20 3.23
C LEU A 84 -2.27 22.75 1.98
N THR A 85 -1.30 22.00 1.48
CA THR A 85 -0.56 22.26 0.24
C THR A 85 -0.45 20.96 -0.57
N PRO A 86 -1.58 20.36 -1.02
CA PRO A 86 -1.54 19.14 -1.79
C PRO A 86 -0.98 19.39 -3.19
N VAL A 87 -0.32 18.38 -3.75
CA VAL A 87 0.16 18.42 -5.13
C VAL A 87 -1.05 18.26 -6.07
N PRO A 88 -1.19 19.11 -7.11
CA PRO A 88 -2.26 18.96 -8.09
C PRO A 88 -2.19 17.63 -8.85
N LYS A 89 -3.33 16.97 -9.05
CA LYS A 89 -3.43 15.69 -9.77
C LYS A 89 -2.83 15.71 -11.17
N GLN A 90 -2.92 16.85 -11.87
CA GLN A 90 -2.32 17.01 -13.19
C GLN A 90 -0.79 16.95 -13.11
N VAL A 91 -0.20 17.59 -12.10
CA VAL A 91 1.24 17.58 -11.83
C VAL A 91 1.72 16.18 -11.48
N GLU A 92 1.03 15.47 -10.57
CA GLU A 92 1.38 14.08 -10.24
C GLU A 92 1.40 13.18 -11.50
N ARG A 93 0.42 13.36 -12.40
CA ARG A 93 0.35 12.60 -13.65
C ARG A 93 1.51 12.91 -14.59
N GLU A 94 1.93 14.17 -14.69
CA GLU A 94 3.11 14.54 -15.49
C GLU A 94 4.39 13.93 -14.91
N VAL A 95 4.54 13.96 -13.59
CA VAL A 95 5.73 13.45 -12.91
C VAL A 95 5.85 11.93 -13.00
N HIS A 96 4.73 11.21 -13.15
CA HIS A 96 4.72 9.75 -13.34
C HIS A 96 5.76 9.27 -14.36
N ASP A 97 5.79 9.90 -15.54
CA ASP A 97 6.66 9.48 -16.64
C ASP A 97 8.10 10.01 -16.49
N ILE A 98 8.30 11.03 -15.64
CA ILE A 98 9.62 11.57 -15.29
C ILE A 98 10.36 10.60 -14.36
N VAL A 99 9.66 10.09 -13.35
CA VAL A 99 10.31 9.34 -12.25
C VAL A 99 10.42 7.83 -12.48
N CYS A 100 9.70 7.28 -13.46
CA CYS A 100 9.69 5.85 -13.75
C CYS A 100 10.16 5.54 -15.18
N ARG A 101 11.24 4.75 -15.32
CA ARG A 101 11.62 4.14 -16.60
C ARG A 101 11.37 2.63 -16.63
N PRO A 102 11.17 2.02 -17.80
CA PRO A 102 11.12 0.56 -17.93
C PRO A 102 12.39 -0.10 -17.41
N GLY A 103 12.24 -1.15 -16.59
CA GLY A 103 13.38 -1.87 -16.01
C GLY A 103 14.04 -1.22 -14.80
N GLU A 104 13.61 -0.03 -14.38
CA GLU A 104 14.22 0.76 -13.31
C GLU A 104 13.51 0.51 -11.98
N PHE A 105 13.85 -0.60 -11.31
CA PHE A 105 13.26 -1.01 -10.03
C PHE A 105 14.17 -0.79 -8.81
N GLY A 106 15.44 -0.47 -9.04
CA GLY A 106 16.48 -0.34 -8.01
C GLY A 106 16.61 1.08 -7.45
N PHE A 107 17.76 1.32 -6.80
CA PHE A 107 18.21 2.66 -6.45
C PHE A 107 18.46 3.49 -7.71
N LEU A 108 18.37 4.80 -7.54
CA LEU A 108 18.81 5.75 -8.55
C LEU A 108 20.23 6.14 -8.19
N ASP A 109 21.10 6.25 -9.19
CA ASP A 109 22.37 6.95 -9.04
C ASP A 109 22.13 8.46 -8.94
N ASP A 110 23.13 9.20 -8.45
CA ASP A 110 23.02 10.64 -8.22
C ASP A 110 22.72 11.39 -9.52
N ASP A 111 23.36 11.00 -10.63
CA ASP A 111 23.11 11.55 -11.96
C ASP A 111 21.62 11.44 -12.35
N ARG A 112 20.97 10.30 -12.06
CA ARG A 112 19.55 10.10 -12.36
C ARG A 112 18.65 10.86 -11.40
N VAL A 113 19.06 11.08 -10.15
CA VAL A 113 18.34 11.92 -9.19
C VAL A 113 18.38 13.39 -9.63
N ASP A 114 19.54 13.88 -10.05
CA ASP A 114 19.73 15.23 -10.58
C ASP A 114 18.93 15.43 -11.87
N GLU A 115 18.95 14.46 -12.78
CA GLU A 115 18.13 14.49 -13.99
C GLU A 115 16.63 14.62 -13.65
N ILE A 116 16.15 13.89 -12.62
CA ILE A 116 14.76 14.02 -12.16
C ILE A 116 14.52 15.43 -11.63
N ALA A 117 15.41 15.96 -10.78
CA ALA A 117 15.28 17.30 -10.21
C ALA A 117 15.16 18.37 -11.31
N ASP A 118 16.00 18.30 -12.34
CA ASP A 118 15.97 19.20 -13.49
C ASP A 118 14.66 19.10 -14.27
N LEU A 119 14.19 17.87 -14.54
CA LEU A 119 12.96 17.63 -15.27
C LEU A 119 11.70 18.07 -14.50
N LEU A 120 11.72 18.01 -13.16
CA LEU A 120 10.64 18.53 -12.32
C LEU A 120 10.50 20.05 -12.49
N GLY A 121 11.61 20.77 -12.58
CA GLY A 121 11.64 22.21 -12.79
C GLY A 121 10.86 22.97 -11.70
N LYS A 122 9.98 23.89 -12.11
CA LYS A 122 9.17 24.72 -11.19
C LYS A 122 7.80 24.14 -10.83
N ARG A 123 7.58 22.85 -11.07
CA ARG A 123 6.31 22.20 -10.73
C ARG A 123 6.09 22.22 -9.21
N PRO A 124 4.84 22.31 -8.73
CA PRO A 124 4.52 22.32 -7.30
C PRO A 124 4.60 20.89 -6.72
N ILE A 125 5.77 20.29 -6.78
CA ILE A 125 6.12 18.98 -6.24
C ILE A 125 7.62 18.96 -5.94
N SER A 126 8.00 18.54 -4.74
CA SER A 126 9.41 18.44 -4.36
C SER A 126 10.07 17.18 -4.92
N LEU A 127 11.41 17.17 -4.96
CA LEU A 127 12.18 15.99 -5.33
C LEU A 127 11.84 14.80 -4.42
N GLU A 128 11.74 15.00 -3.11
CA GLU A 128 11.35 13.95 -2.15
C GLU A 128 9.96 13.37 -2.45
N GLN A 129 8.99 14.23 -2.77
CA GLN A 129 7.64 13.81 -3.16
C GLN A 129 7.68 12.96 -4.44
N ALA A 130 8.47 13.38 -5.43
CA ALA A 130 8.64 12.68 -6.69
C ALA A 130 9.34 11.31 -6.51
N LEU A 131 10.37 11.23 -5.67
CA LEU A 131 11.06 9.97 -5.33
C LEU A 131 10.14 9.03 -4.52
N SER A 132 9.32 9.57 -3.61
CA SER A 132 8.32 8.77 -2.91
C SER A 132 7.20 8.30 -3.85
N LEU A 133 6.78 9.12 -4.83
CA LEU A 133 5.84 8.73 -5.88
C LEU A 133 6.42 7.58 -6.72
N ARG A 134 7.69 7.66 -7.13
CA ARG A 134 8.40 6.58 -7.83
C ARG A 134 8.31 5.25 -7.08
N ALA A 135 8.58 5.26 -5.78
CA ALA A 135 8.49 4.05 -4.96
C ALA A 135 7.07 3.44 -4.99
N ALA A 136 6.04 4.28 -4.87
CA ALA A 136 4.65 3.85 -4.93
C ALA A 136 4.26 3.30 -6.31
N LEU A 137 4.74 3.92 -7.39
CA LEU A 137 4.53 3.47 -8.77
C LEU A 137 5.20 2.14 -9.05
N ASN A 138 6.46 1.99 -8.66
CA ASN A 138 7.19 0.73 -8.82
C ASN A 138 6.54 -0.41 -8.02
N GLN A 139 5.97 -0.13 -6.84
CA GLN A 139 5.19 -1.11 -6.10
C GLN A 139 3.90 -1.50 -6.83
N GLU A 140 3.12 -0.53 -7.33
CA GLU A 140 1.88 -0.80 -8.06
C GLU A 140 2.14 -1.59 -9.36
N LYS A 141 3.20 -1.21 -10.08
CA LYS A 141 3.71 -1.88 -11.26
C LYS A 141 4.11 -3.33 -10.98
N ALA A 142 4.82 -3.60 -9.87
CA ALA A 142 5.17 -4.96 -9.45
C ALA A 142 3.93 -5.81 -9.17
N VAL A 143 2.93 -5.26 -8.49
CA VAL A 143 1.68 -5.96 -8.16
C VAL A 143 0.88 -6.29 -9.42
N PHE A 144 0.66 -5.32 -10.31
CA PHE A 144 -0.16 -5.53 -11.50
C PHE A 144 0.53 -6.34 -12.59
N SER A 145 1.87 -6.28 -12.68
CA SER A 145 2.63 -7.07 -13.64
C SER A 145 2.78 -8.54 -13.25
N HIS A 146 2.54 -8.91 -11.98
CA HIS A 146 2.73 -10.28 -11.47
C HIS A 146 1.97 -11.34 -12.29
N GLY A 147 0.68 -11.13 -12.56
CA GLY A 147 -0.11 -12.09 -13.35
C GLY A 147 0.33 -12.19 -14.82
N ARG A 148 0.90 -11.12 -15.38
CA ARG A 148 1.53 -11.15 -16.73
C ARG A 148 2.83 -11.94 -16.69
N LEU A 149 3.66 -11.74 -15.66
CA LEU A 149 4.92 -12.46 -15.46
C LEU A 149 4.70 -13.96 -15.30
N GLN A 150 3.75 -14.38 -14.45
CA GLN A 150 3.47 -15.80 -14.21
C GLN A 150 3.05 -16.54 -15.50
N ARG A 151 2.25 -15.91 -16.36
CA ARG A 151 1.87 -16.48 -17.66
C ARG A 151 3.05 -16.66 -18.62
N ARG A 152 4.13 -15.90 -18.43
CA ARG A 152 5.35 -15.94 -19.25
C ARG A 152 6.51 -16.62 -18.55
N ALA A 153 6.31 -17.25 -17.40
CA ALA A 153 7.38 -17.84 -16.61
C ALA A 153 8.21 -18.87 -17.41
N GLN A 154 7.56 -19.71 -18.23
CA GLN A 154 8.26 -20.66 -19.08
C GLN A 154 9.08 -19.99 -20.19
N GLU A 155 8.61 -18.87 -20.74
CA GLU A 155 9.37 -18.07 -21.71
C GLU A 155 10.61 -17.47 -21.05
N MET A 156 10.46 -16.92 -19.84
CA MET A 156 11.58 -16.34 -19.08
C MET A 156 12.62 -17.41 -18.73
N LEU A 157 12.17 -18.61 -18.33
CA LEU A 157 13.05 -19.75 -18.08
C LEU A 157 13.87 -20.12 -19.32
N ARG A 158 13.22 -20.31 -20.47
CA ARG A 158 13.91 -20.66 -21.73
C ARG A 158 14.97 -19.63 -22.12
N LYS A 159 14.67 -18.35 -21.96
CA LYS A 159 15.60 -17.25 -22.27
C LYS A 159 16.77 -17.20 -21.32
N TYR A 160 16.49 -17.38 -20.03
CA TYR A 160 17.50 -17.47 -19.00
C TYR A 160 18.42 -18.67 -19.26
N GLU A 161 17.89 -19.86 -19.53
CA GLU A 161 18.68 -21.04 -19.89
C GLU A 161 19.50 -20.82 -21.17
N GLY A 162 18.95 -20.09 -22.14
CA GLY A 162 19.64 -19.65 -23.35
C GLY A 162 20.74 -18.59 -23.15
N GLY A 163 21.02 -18.17 -21.93
CA GLY A 163 22.15 -17.28 -21.59
C GLY A 163 21.77 -15.84 -21.25
N GLU A 164 20.50 -15.44 -21.39
CA GLU A 164 20.08 -14.09 -21.00
C GLU A 164 20.17 -13.91 -19.47
N SER A 165 20.58 -12.73 -19.00
CA SER A 165 20.67 -12.41 -17.57
C SER A 165 19.32 -11.98 -17.00
N VAL A 166 19.11 -12.13 -15.69
CA VAL A 166 17.87 -11.71 -15.02
C VAL A 166 17.63 -10.21 -15.22
N LEU A 167 18.68 -9.39 -15.10
CA LEU A 167 18.58 -7.94 -15.31
C LEU A 167 18.24 -7.59 -16.75
N SER A 168 18.81 -8.28 -17.74
CA SER A 168 18.48 -8.03 -19.15
C SER A 168 17.01 -8.34 -19.46
N LEU A 169 16.49 -9.43 -18.89
CA LEU A 169 15.09 -9.82 -19.01
C LEU A 169 14.17 -8.85 -18.26
N SER A 170 14.57 -8.42 -17.05
CA SER A 170 13.85 -7.40 -16.27
C SER A 170 13.72 -6.09 -17.04
N LYS A 171 14.81 -5.58 -17.62
CA LYS A 171 14.80 -4.35 -18.42
C LYS A 171 13.95 -4.48 -19.68
N ARG A 172 14.08 -5.60 -20.40
CA ARG A 172 13.34 -5.83 -21.66
C ARG A 172 11.83 -6.02 -21.45
N TYR A 173 11.45 -6.77 -20.42
CA TYR A 173 10.05 -7.15 -20.19
C TYR A 173 9.35 -6.35 -19.10
N ASP A 174 10.10 -5.45 -18.47
CA ASP A 174 9.64 -4.51 -17.48
C ASP A 174 8.97 -5.21 -16.28
N PHE A 175 9.73 -6.12 -15.67
CA PHE A 175 9.34 -6.88 -14.48
C PHE A 175 10.38 -6.68 -13.37
N PRO A 176 9.97 -6.62 -12.09
CA PRO A 176 10.93 -6.52 -11.00
C PRO A 176 11.92 -7.70 -11.03
N PRO A 177 13.25 -7.46 -11.00
CA PRO A 177 14.27 -8.48 -11.15
C PRO A 177 14.08 -9.71 -10.25
N VAL A 178 13.80 -9.51 -8.96
CA VAL A 178 13.64 -10.60 -8.00
C VAL A 178 12.38 -11.41 -8.29
N ASN A 179 11.29 -10.73 -8.66
CA ASN A 179 10.06 -11.42 -9.05
C ASN A 179 10.25 -12.22 -10.34
N LEU A 180 11.02 -11.71 -11.31
CA LEU A 180 11.37 -12.42 -12.53
C LEU A 180 12.19 -13.67 -12.22
N PHE A 181 13.18 -13.57 -11.33
CA PHE A 181 13.95 -14.71 -10.87
C PHE A 181 13.07 -15.76 -10.16
N ARG A 182 12.16 -15.34 -9.29
CA ARG A 182 11.18 -16.23 -8.65
C ARG A 182 10.27 -16.93 -9.65
N ALA A 183 9.90 -16.25 -10.74
CA ALA A 183 9.12 -16.86 -11.82
C ALA A 183 9.93 -17.92 -12.59
N ILE A 184 11.22 -17.68 -12.85
CA ILE A 184 12.14 -18.66 -13.45
C ILE A 184 12.22 -19.91 -12.55
N LEU A 185 12.43 -19.75 -11.25
CA LEU A 185 12.48 -20.88 -10.31
C LEU A 185 11.13 -21.63 -10.24
N SER A 186 10.03 -20.90 -10.28
CA SER A 186 8.69 -21.51 -10.31
C SER A 186 8.46 -22.35 -11.57
N ALA A 187 8.94 -21.87 -12.74
CA ALA A 187 8.89 -22.60 -14.01
C ALA A 187 9.80 -23.86 -14.01
N ARG A 188 10.80 -23.93 -13.12
CA ARG A 188 11.56 -25.16 -12.82
C ARG A 188 10.84 -26.12 -11.86
N ASN A 189 9.54 -25.92 -11.64
CA ASN A 189 8.70 -26.69 -10.70
C ASN A 189 9.12 -26.56 -9.23
N TRP A 190 9.76 -25.46 -8.83
CA TRP A 190 10.01 -25.23 -7.42
C TRP A 190 8.74 -24.75 -6.71
N SER A 191 8.46 -25.29 -5.53
CA SER A 191 7.34 -24.83 -4.69
C SER A 191 7.62 -23.43 -4.13
N LYS A 192 6.57 -22.68 -3.82
CA LYS A 192 6.68 -21.34 -3.21
C LYS A 192 7.51 -21.36 -1.91
N ASN A 193 7.32 -22.40 -1.09
CA ASN A 193 8.06 -22.58 0.16
C ASN A 193 9.54 -22.86 -0.12
N ARG A 194 9.85 -23.77 -1.06
CA ARG A 194 11.23 -24.04 -1.46
C ARG A 194 11.92 -22.78 -1.95
N ILE A 195 11.27 -21.98 -2.80
CA ILE A 195 11.82 -20.71 -3.28
C ILE A 195 12.08 -19.77 -2.10
N LYS A 196 11.10 -19.56 -1.22
CA LYS A 196 11.23 -18.69 -0.04
C LYS A 196 12.42 -19.10 0.83
N GLU A 197 12.54 -20.38 1.17
CA GLU A 197 13.62 -20.91 2.02
C GLU A 197 14.98 -20.91 1.33
N THR A 198 15.00 -21.01 0.00
CA THR A 198 16.24 -20.94 -0.79
C THR A 198 16.75 -19.52 -0.85
N LEU A 199 15.89 -18.54 -1.15
CA LEU A 199 16.29 -17.13 -1.24
C LEU A 199 16.61 -16.50 0.12
N ARG A 200 16.29 -17.16 1.24
CA ARG A 200 16.73 -16.76 2.58
C ARG A 200 18.20 -17.14 2.86
N GLU A 201 18.68 -18.22 2.25
CA GLU A 201 20.05 -18.72 2.36
C GLU A 201 20.59 -19.07 0.96
N PRO A 202 20.72 -18.06 0.07
CA PRO A 202 20.97 -18.30 -1.35
C PRO A 202 22.33 -18.97 -1.61
N GLU A 203 23.36 -18.68 -0.82
CA GLU A 203 24.72 -19.24 -0.97
C GLU A 203 24.77 -20.75 -0.84
N ARG A 204 23.91 -21.32 0.01
CA ARG A 204 23.91 -22.74 0.31
C ARG A 204 23.07 -23.55 -0.67
N LYS A 205 22.06 -22.91 -1.28
CA LYS A 205 20.94 -23.61 -1.94
C LYS A 205 20.81 -23.28 -3.44
N LEU A 206 21.49 -22.25 -3.94
CA LEU A 206 21.56 -21.93 -5.37
C LEU A 206 22.87 -22.45 -5.98
N ASN A 207 22.84 -22.78 -7.27
CA ASN A 207 24.07 -22.99 -8.03
C ASN A 207 24.78 -21.63 -8.29
N GLU A 208 26.04 -21.68 -8.71
CA GLU A 208 26.87 -20.49 -8.90
C GLU A 208 26.23 -19.42 -9.81
N ARG A 209 25.65 -19.85 -10.95
CA ARG A 209 25.01 -18.92 -11.89
C ARG A 209 23.78 -18.27 -11.27
N ASP A 210 22.89 -19.08 -10.69
CA ASP A 210 21.67 -18.62 -10.05
C ASP A 210 21.95 -17.71 -8.86
N LEU A 211 22.99 -18.00 -8.08
CA LEU A 211 23.45 -17.16 -6.98
C LEU A 211 23.91 -15.79 -7.49
N LYS A 212 24.78 -15.77 -8.49
CA LYS A 212 25.30 -14.53 -9.10
C LYS A 212 24.18 -13.66 -9.66
N GLU A 213 23.23 -14.28 -10.37
CA GLU A 213 22.11 -13.57 -10.98
C GLU A 213 21.07 -13.13 -9.95
N PHE A 214 20.84 -13.91 -8.88
CA PHE A 214 20.01 -13.50 -7.76
C PHE A 214 20.59 -12.28 -7.04
N ARG A 215 21.90 -12.27 -6.73
CA ARG A 215 22.55 -11.14 -6.06
C ARG A 215 22.46 -9.84 -6.85
N LYS A 216 22.68 -9.91 -8.17
CA LYS A 216 22.46 -8.77 -9.07
C LYS A 216 20.99 -8.31 -9.09
N ALA A 217 20.05 -9.25 -9.11
CA ALA A 217 18.63 -8.93 -9.10
C ALA A 217 18.20 -8.28 -7.79
N GLU A 218 18.71 -8.76 -6.66
CA GLU A 218 18.44 -8.25 -5.31
C GLU A 218 18.96 -6.81 -5.14
N ALA A 219 20.18 -6.52 -5.61
CA ALA A 219 20.75 -5.18 -5.57
C ALA A 219 19.94 -4.15 -6.39
N GLU A 220 19.26 -4.60 -7.45
CA GLU A 220 18.53 -3.76 -8.41
C GLU A 220 17.00 -3.79 -8.22
N ASP A 221 16.49 -4.37 -7.12
CA ASP A 221 15.06 -4.52 -6.85
C ASP A 221 14.69 -3.99 -5.45
N ARG A 222 14.59 -2.66 -5.35
CA ARG A 222 14.16 -1.98 -4.12
C ARG A 222 12.69 -2.25 -3.78
N VAL A 223 11.88 -2.70 -4.74
CA VAL A 223 10.45 -2.99 -4.50
C VAL A 223 10.27 -4.23 -3.63
N THR A 224 11.13 -5.23 -3.83
CA THR A 224 11.09 -6.48 -3.07
C THR A 224 12.03 -6.46 -1.87
N HIS A 225 13.12 -5.68 -1.92
CA HIS A 225 14.08 -5.48 -0.84
C HIS A 225 14.08 -4.01 -0.41
N VAL A 226 13.23 -3.66 0.54
CA VAL A 226 13.26 -2.36 1.22
C VAL A 226 14.05 -2.53 2.52
N ASN A 227 15.05 -1.67 2.77
CA ASN A 227 15.66 -1.59 4.10
C ASN A 227 14.61 -1.07 5.09
N GLN A 228 14.07 -1.98 5.91
CA GLN A 228 12.94 -1.69 6.78
C GLN A 228 13.37 -0.93 8.04
N SER A 229 14.58 -1.14 8.56
CA SER A 229 14.99 -0.57 9.86
C SER A 229 15.03 0.96 9.86
N GLU A 230 15.69 1.57 8.88
CA GLU A 230 15.77 3.04 8.75
C GLU A 230 14.40 3.65 8.49
N THR A 231 13.61 3.02 7.62
CA THR A 231 12.26 3.49 7.29
C THR A 231 11.34 3.43 8.51
N HIS A 232 11.50 2.40 9.37
CA HIS A 232 10.76 2.29 10.62
C HIS A 232 11.19 3.36 11.61
N HIS A 233 12.49 3.59 11.81
CA HIS A 233 12.94 4.59 12.76
C HIS A 233 12.50 6.02 12.38
N ALA A 234 12.57 6.37 11.09
CA ALA A 234 12.07 7.65 10.60
C ALA A 234 10.54 7.79 10.71
N ALA A 235 9.80 6.68 10.58
CA ALA A 235 8.36 6.65 10.83
C ALA A 235 8.04 6.87 12.32
N ASP A 236 8.73 6.18 13.22
CA ASP A 236 8.57 6.33 14.67
C ASP A 236 8.85 7.77 15.11
N LEU A 237 9.91 8.40 14.57
CA LEU A 237 10.24 9.79 14.86
C LEU A 237 9.16 10.75 14.33
N PHE A 238 8.58 10.47 13.16
CA PHE A 238 7.47 11.26 12.62
C PHE A 238 6.21 11.14 13.50
N GLU A 239 5.93 9.96 14.04
CA GLU A 239 4.83 9.75 14.99
C GLU A 239 5.05 10.50 16.31
N LYS A 240 6.28 10.51 16.83
CA LYS A 240 6.65 11.30 18.02
C LYS A 240 6.38 12.80 17.79
N VAL A 241 6.88 13.35 16.70
CA VAL A 241 6.69 14.77 16.34
C VAL A 241 5.19 15.10 16.18
N LEU A 242 4.38 14.15 15.69
CA LEU A 242 2.94 14.31 15.64
C LEU A 242 2.31 14.38 17.03
N CYS A 243 2.73 13.52 17.96
CA CYS A 243 2.27 13.55 19.34
C CYS A 243 2.58 14.91 19.97
N ASP A 244 3.82 15.39 19.85
CA ASP A 244 4.26 16.68 20.37
C ASP A 244 3.40 17.83 19.82
N HIS A 245 3.05 17.80 18.53
CA HIS A 245 2.18 18.80 17.92
C HIS A 245 0.76 18.79 18.52
N PHE A 246 0.15 17.63 18.70
CA PHE A 246 -1.20 17.53 19.28
C PHE A 246 -1.21 17.86 20.77
N ASP A 247 -0.19 17.45 21.51
CA ASP A 247 0.00 17.81 22.92
C ASP A 247 0.15 19.32 23.10
N ALA A 248 0.95 19.98 22.25
CA ALA A 248 1.11 21.44 22.26
C ALA A 248 -0.20 22.19 21.94
N ASN A 249 -1.14 21.55 21.23
CA ASN A 249 -2.47 22.07 20.96
C ASN A 249 -3.51 21.66 22.02
N GLY A 250 -3.09 21.02 23.12
CA GLY A 250 -3.95 20.62 24.24
C GLY A 250 -4.91 19.48 23.91
N VAL A 251 -4.62 18.68 22.89
CA VAL A 251 -5.45 17.55 22.49
C VAL A 251 -5.04 16.31 23.28
N ARG A 252 -6.00 15.66 23.95
CA ARG A 252 -5.74 14.36 24.59
C ARG A 252 -5.96 13.23 23.61
N PHE A 253 -5.02 12.29 23.57
CA PHE A 253 -5.09 11.12 22.71
C PHE A 253 -4.45 9.91 23.39
N ARG A 254 -4.65 8.74 22.78
CA ARG A 254 -3.91 7.52 23.08
C ARG A 254 -3.06 7.13 21.89
N THR A 255 -1.87 6.64 22.16
CA THR A 255 -0.95 6.20 21.10
C THR A 255 -1.23 4.76 20.68
N GLN A 256 -0.68 4.34 19.54
CA GLN A 256 -0.65 2.93 19.15
C GLN A 256 -0.08 2.04 20.26
N THR A 257 0.99 2.47 20.93
CA THR A 257 1.63 1.70 22.01
C THR A 257 0.68 1.45 23.18
N ASP A 258 -0.15 2.44 23.52
CA ASP A 258 -1.14 2.32 24.60
C ASP A 258 -2.24 1.33 24.23
N LEU A 259 -2.73 1.41 22.99
CA LEU A 259 -3.79 0.54 22.46
C LEU A 259 -3.33 -0.91 22.32
N LEU A 260 -2.08 -1.13 21.92
CA LEU A 260 -1.49 -2.46 21.76
C LEU A 260 -1.48 -3.24 23.06
N LYS A 261 -1.05 -2.60 24.16
CA LYS A 261 -0.98 -3.25 25.48
C LYS A 261 -2.35 -3.79 25.89
N GLU A 262 -3.38 -2.96 25.81
CA GLU A 262 -4.74 -3.35 26.20
C GLU A 262 -5.36 -4.40 25.29
N GLN A 263 -5.16 -4.29 23.97
CA GLN A 263 -5.74 -5.25 23.02
C GLN A 263 -5.06 -6.61 23.09
N VAL A 264 -3.76 -6.65 23.36
CA VAL A 264 -3.07 -7.93 23.59
C VAL A 264 -3.56 -8.57 24.89
N GLU A 265 -3.76 -7.80 25.95
CA GLU A 265 -4.32 -8.31 27.22
C GLU A 265 -5.76 -8.83 27.07
N ALA A 266 -6.62 -8.11 26.32
CA ALA A 266 -8.03 -8.45 26.18
C ALA A 266 -8.31 -9.50 25.08
N GLU A 267 -7.63 -9.40 23.93
CA GLU A 267 -7.93 -10.19 22.73
C GLU A 267 -6.77 -11.09 22.27
N GLY A 268 -5.61 -11.04 22.94
CA GLY A 268 -4.43 -11.84 22.58
C GLY A 268 -3.75 -11.40 21.29
N ARG A 269 -4.24 -10.33 20.63
CA ARG A 269 -3.65 -9.77 19.41
C ARG A 269 -4.07 -8.32 19.18
N PRO A 270 -3.28 -7.53 18.45
CA PRO A 270 -3.70 -6.24 17.92
C PRO A 270 -4.88 -6.38 16.95
N VAL A 271 -5.90 -5.55 17.10
CA VAL A 271 -7.11 -5.55 16.25
C VAL A 271 -7.21 -4.25 15.45
N ARG A 272 -7.21 -3.11 16.13
CA ARG A 272 -7.27 -1.77 15.51
C ARG A 272 -6.38 -0.80 16.30
N THR A 273 -5.31 -0.33 15.68
CA THR A 273 -4.31 0.51 16.35
C THR A 273 -3.95 1.71 15.47
N PRO A 274 -4.82 2.74 15.39
CA PRO A 274 -4.43 4.02 14.82
C PRO A 274 -3.25 4.58 15.62
N ASP A 275 -2.46 5.45 15.01
CA ASP A 275 -1.28 6.00 15.66
C ASP A 275 -1.68 6.96 16.78
N LEU A 276 -2.78 7.71 16.58
CA LEU A 276 -3.43 8.50 17.63
C LEU A 276 -4.95 8.25 17.65
N LEU A 277 -5.49 7.90 18.81
CA LEU A 277 -6.94 7.84 19.08
C LEU A 277 -7.35 9.03 19.95
N MET A 278 -8.26 9.88 19.48
CA MET A 278 -8.62 11.13 20.15
C MET A 278 -9.56 10.89 21.33
N LEU A 279 -9.19 11.40 22.50
CA LEU A 279 -10.00 11.38 23.73
C LEU A 279 -10.89 12.63 23.87
N ASP A 280 -10.77 13.58 22.94
CA ASP A 280 -11.55 14.81 22.86
C ASP A 280 -12.33 14.91 21.54
N HIS A 281 -13.36 15.78 21.50
CA HIS A 281 -14.04 16.15 20.25
C HIS A 281 -13.15 17.09 19.42
N VAL A 282 -12.23 16.49 18.66
CA VAL A 282 -11.33 17.22 17.77
C VAL A 282 -12.01 17.46 16.42
N GLU A 283 -12.02 18.71 15.99
CA GLU A 283 -12.42 19.15 14.65
C GLU A 283 -11.22 19.75 13.93
N ILE A 284 -10.84 19.19 12.78
CA ILE A 284 -9.78 19.76 11.93
C ILE A 284 -10.44 20.28 10.67
N ASN A 285 -10.27 21.57 10.39
CA ASN A 285 -10.89 22.24 9.23
C ASN A 285 -12.43 22.04 9.16
N GLY A 286 -13.09 21.97 10.32
CA GLY A 286 -14.55 21.77 10.43
C GLY A 286 -15.02 20.34 10.18
N VAL A 287 -14.11 19.35 10.20
CA VAL A 287 -14.46 17.93 10.10
C VAL A 287 -14.07 17.21 11.39
N PRO A 288 -14.96 16.42 12.02
CA PRO A 288 -14.61 15.60 13.18
C PRO A 288 -13.51 14.58 12.86
N VAL A 289 -12.53 14.50 13.76
CA VAL A 289 -11.40 13.58 13.68
C VAL A 289 -11.35 12.78 14.97
N ALA A 290 -11.81 11.53 14.92
CA ALA A 290 -11.78 10.62 16.06
C ALA A 290 -10.45 9.86 16.20
N TRP A 291 -9.72 9.70 15.10
CA TRP A 291 -8.45 8.99 15.05
C TRP A 291 -7.56 9.57 13.94
N ILE A 292 -6.25 9.40 14.08
CA ILE A 292 -5.24 9.81 13.11
C ILE A 292 -4.30 8.63 12.88
N ASP A 293 -3.92 8.45 11.61
CA ASP A 293 -2.91 7.49 11.21
C ASP A 293 -1.91 8.19 10.27
N ALA A 294 -0.64 8.06 10.59
CA ALA A 294 0.50 8.73 10.00
C ALA A 294 1.13 7.85 8.92
N LYS A 295 1.48 8.47 7.79
CA LYS A 295 2.16 7.81 6.68
C LYS A 295 3.47 8.53 6.40
N HIS A 296 4.58 7.82 6.58
CA HIS A 296 5.92 8.30 6.28
C HIS A 296 6.25 8.22 4.76
N PHE A 297 5.30 8.56 3.89
CA PHE A 297 5.49 8.56 2.44
C PHE A 297 4.52 9.56 1.79
N TYR A 298 4.68 9.81 0.49
CA TYR A 298 3.78 10.66 -0.30
C TYR A 298 2.45 9.97 -0.60
N GLY A 299 1.34 10.63 -0.31
CA GLY A 299 -0.03 10.17 -0.57
C GLY A 299 -0.40 10.22 -2.05
N ALA A 300 0.10 9.26 -2.83
CA ALA A 300 -0.12 9.20 -4.27
C ALA A 300 -1.56 8.79 -4.64
N ASN A 301 -2.12 9.35 -5.72
CA ASN A 301 -3.44 8.97 -6.24
C ASN A 301 -3.39 7.70 -7.10
N LEU A 302 -2.86 6.63 -6.51
CA LEU A 302 -2.71 5.31 -7.12
C LEU A 302 -3.78 4.35 -6.60
N SER A 303 -4.22 3.45 -7.48
CA SER A 303 -5.38 2.60 -7.19
C SER A 303 -5.08 1.54 -6.13
N PHE A 304 -3.87 0.98 -6.14
CA PHE A 304 -3.42 -0.05 -5.21
C PHE A 304 -3.29 0.51 -3.79
N GLN A 305 -2.55 1.62 -3.64
CA GLN A 305 -2.37 2.27 -2.34
C GLN A 305 -3.70 2.77 -1.79
N ARG A 306 -4.49 3.49 -2.60
CA ARG A 306 -5.81 3.98 -2.18
C ARG A 306 -6.70 2.86 -1.68
N LYS A 307 -6.76 1.71 -2.36
CA LYS A 307 -7.55 0.55 -1.91
C LYS A 307 -7.03 -0.03 -0.58
N LYS A 308 -5.71 -0.10 -0.40
CA LYS A 308 -5.09 -0.59 0.84
C LYS A 308 -5.42 0.35 2.01
N THR A 309 -5.20 1.65 1.84
CA THR A 309 -5.50 2.67 2.86
C THR A 309 -7.01 2.75 3.13
N GLN A 310 -7.88 2.68 2.11
CA GLN A 310 -9.33 2.69 2.32
C GLN A 310 -9.79 1.49 3.15
N LYS A 311 -9.20 0.30 2.98
CA LYS A 311 -9.51 -0.85 3.85
C LYS A 311 -9.12 -0.61 5.30
N GLN A 312 -8.01 0.11 5.54
CA GLN A 312 -7.61 0.52 6.89
C GLN A 312 -8.60 1.52 7.47
N VAL A 313 -8.89 2.59 6.72
CA VAL A 313 -9.88 3.62 7.08
C VAL A 313 -11.23 3.00 7.40
N ASN A 314 -11.74 2.08 6.58
CA ASN A 314 -13.03 1.43 6.84
C ASN A 314 -13.08 0.72 8.19
N ARG A 315 -11.99 0.05 8.60
CA ARG A 315 -11.94 -0.62 9.91
C ARG A 315 -11.99 0.36 11.06
N TYR A 316 -11.34 1.52 10.92
CA TYR A 316 -11.33 2.55 11.95
C TYR A 316 -12.66 3.31 11.98
N VAL A 317 -13.25 3.59 10.82
CA VAL A 317 -14.57 4.21 10.69
C VAL A 317 -15.66 3.37 11.32
N GLU A 318 -15.62 2.06 11.16
CA GLU A 318 -16.57 1.15 11.80
C GLU A 318 -16.58 1.30 13.33
N GLU A 319 -15.41 1.50 13.92
CA GLU A 319 -15.25 1.60 15.38
C GLU A 319 -15.48 3.03 15.89
N TRP A 320 -14.71 4.00 15.39
CA TRP A 320 -14.62 5.34 15.97
C TRP A 320 -15.25 6.44 15.10
N GLY A 321 -15.67 6.12 13.87
CA GLY A 321 -16.18 7.10 12.92
C GLY A 321 -15.08 7.81 12.12
N HIS A 322 -15.41 9.00 11.61
CA HIS A 322 -14.54 9.78 10.75
C HIS A 322 -13.19 10.12 11.40
N GLY A 323 -12.10 10.08 10.64
CA GLY A 323 -10.74 10.38 11.11
C GLY A 323 -9.90 11.18 10.13
N ALA A 324 -8.58 11.07 10.23
CA ALA A 324 -7.64 11.69 9.32
C ALA A 324 -6.43 10.79 9.01
N ILE A 325 -5.85 10.98 7.82
CA ILE A 325 -4.54 10.43 7.46
C ILE A 325 -3.58 11.60 7.25
N ILE A 326 -2.44 11.59 7.95
CA ILE A 326 -1.38 12.59 7.76
C ILE A 326 -0.26 11.97 6.95
N TYR A 327 0.07 12.57 5.80
CA TYR A 327 1.21 12.17 4.98
C TYR A 327 2.41 13.08 5.22
N ARG A 328 3.56 12.51 5.62
CA ARG A 328 4.80 13.26 5.85
C ARG A 328 5.20 14.10 4.63
N HIS A 329 5.28 13.47 3.47
CA HIS A 329 5.64 14.16 2.22
C HIS A 329 4.41 14.80 1.55
N GLY A 330 3.28 14.96 2.25
CA GLY A 330 2.04 15.46 1.66
C GLY A 330 1.37 14.46 0.70
N PHE A 331 0.38 14.93 -0.04
CA PHE A 331 -0.50 14.06 -0.84
C PHE A 331 -0.96 14.73 -2.14
N CYS A 332 -1.48 13.93 -3.06
CA CYS A 332 -2.12 14.38 -4.29
C CYS A 332 -3.57 14.82 -4.02
N ASP A 333 -3.97 15.99 -4.51
CA ASP A 333 -5.35 16.51 -4.33
C ASP A 333 -6.44 15.60 -4.93
N GLY A 334 -6.05 14.74 -5.87
CA GLY A 334 -6.87 13.72 -6.50
C GLY A 334 -7.06 12.46 -5.66
N LEU A 335 -6.24 12.25 -4.63
CA LEU A 335 -6.42 11.18 -3.65
C LEU A 335 -7.62 11.52 -2.76
N LYS A 336 -8.56 10.60 -2.66
CA LYS A 336 -9.76 10.71 -1.81
C LYS A 336 -9.97 9.40 -1.06
N LEU A 337 -10.23 9.52 0.23
CA LEU A 337 -10.62 8.43 1.12
C LEU A 337 -11.99 8.76 1.70
N LYS A 338 -12.87 7.76 1.77
CA LYS A 338 -14.16 7.93 2.43
C LYS A 338 -13.99 7.70 3.92
N GLY A 339 -14.46 8.63 4.75
CA GLY A 339 -14.37 8.53 6.21
C GLY A 339 -13.04 8.97 6.81
N ALA A 340 -12.16 9.58 6.01
CA ALA A 340 -10.96 10.25 6.53
C ALA A 340 -10.60 11.48 5.68
N ILE A 341 -10.27 12.59 6.34
CA ILE A 341 -9.63 13.73 5.66
C ILE A 341 -8.15 13.43 5.44
N LEU A 342 -7.55 14.09 4.45
CA LEU A 342 -6.12 13.97 4.16
C LEU A 342 -5.44 15.25 4.59
N LEU A 343 -4.35 15.09 5.32
CA LEU A 343 -3.54 16.17 5.84
C LEU A 343 -2.10 15.96 5.36
N ASP A 344 -1.35 17.06 5.23
CA ASP A 344 0.09 17.04 5.01
C ASP A 344 0.82 17.53 6.27
N ALA A 345 2.11 17.26 6.36
CA ALA A 345 2.93 17.68 7.48
C ALA A 345 3.35 19.16 7.44
N SER A 346 2.78 20.00 6.57
CA SER A 346 3.20 21.40 6.44
C SER A 346 3.09 22.26 7.70
N PRO A 347 2.14 22.06 8.65
CA PRO A 347 2.09 22.83 9.90
C PRO A 347 2.90 22.19 11.03
N ILE A 348 3.60 21.09 10.78
CA ILE A 348 4.35 20.33 11.77
C ILE A 348 5.81 20.76 11.70
N ASP A 349 6.43 20.98 12.86
CA ASP A 349 7.87 21.21 12.92
C ASP A 349 8.62 19.90 12.69
N LEU A 350 9.28 19.76 11.54
CA LEU A 350 10.01 18.56 11.16
C LEU A 350 11.52 18.67 11.44
N THR A 351 11.98 19.68 12.18
CA THR A 351 13.42 19.95 12.40
C THR A 351 14.15 18.72 12.96
N GLU A 352 13.64 18.08 14.01
CA GLU A 352 14.25 16.88 14.62
C GLU A 352 14.44 15.74 13.58
N LEU A 353 13.47 15.59 12.68
CA LEU A 353 13.50 14.58 11.63
C LEU A 353 14.47 14.94 10.50
N ILE A 354 14.60 16.23 10.17
CA ILE A 354 15.56 16.72 9.17
C ILE A 354 16.99 16.50 9.68
N GLU A 355 17.28 16.88 10.92
CA GLU A 355 18.59 16.69 11.55
C GLU A 355 18.96 15.20 11.69
N HIS A 356 17.99 14.34 11.98
CA HIS A 356 18.19 12.90 11.98
C HIS A 356 18.61 12.37 10.60
N ASN A 357 17.93 12.78 9.54
CA ASN A 357 18.26 12.34 8.18
C ASN A 357 19.63 12.88 7.70
N GLN A 358 19.99 14.10 8.10
CA GLN A 358 21.31 14.68 7.79
C GLN A 358 22.44 13.86 8.41
N ARG A 359 22.33 13.53 9.71
CA ARG A 359 23.33 12.69 10.41
C ARG A 359 23.52 11.33 9.74
N LEU A 360 22.42 10.66 9.36
CA LEU A 360 22.49 9.38 8.65
C LEU A 360 23.19 9.49 7.29
N ASN A 361 22.97 10.59 6.56
CA ASN A 361 23.65 10.80 5.29
C ASN A 361 25.16 11.06 5.50
N ASP A 362 25.52 11.84 6.51
CA ASP A 362 26.92 12.13 6.83
C ASP A 362 27.67 10.85 7.26
N GLU A 363 27.03 10.01 8.08
CA GLU A 363 27.57 8.69 8.47
C GLU A 363 27.83 7.81 7.25
N ARG A 364 26.89 7.74 6.31
CA ARG A 364 27.05 6.97 5.06
C ARG A 364 28.19 7.46 4.18
N ILE A 365 28.37 8.78 4.05
CA ILE A 365 29.45 9.38 3.27
C ILE A 365 30.82 9.14 3.95
N SER A 366 30.84 8.99 5.28
CA SER A 366 32.08 8.76 6.04
C SER A 366 32.54 7.30 6.07
N GLU A 367 31.66 6.34 5.71
CA GLU A 367 31.96 4.90 5.66
C GLU A 367 32.43 4.41 4.28
N ASP A 368 32.29 5.24 3.23
CA ASP A 368 32.86 5.05 1.88
C ASP A 368 34.22 5.76 1.75
#